data_AF-A0A8T9SAY2-F1
#
_entry.id   AF-A0A8T9SAY2-F1
#
_cell.length_a   1.000
_cell.length_b   1.000
_cell.length_c   1.000
_cell.angle_alpha   90.00
_cell.angle_beta   90.00
_cell.angle_gamma   90.00
#
_symmetry.space_group_name_H-M   'P 1'
#
loop_
_entity.id
_entity.type
_entity.pdbx_description
1 polymer ?
#
loop_
_entity_poly.entity_id
_entity_poly.type
_entity_poly.pdbx_seq_one_letter_code
_entity_poly.pdbx_strand_id
1 'polypeptide(L)'
;MTNQVAAIPASAKPPAWEQYRARLEAYAHANVNYDTSRQSEYTGATGWRIDDYVTDLPAEAPGPPEAAGSFAAAQDVLRRYAFPPPDLITGYFDPGVPLEKRIMVLRAHFLVFNFYFGVRVSEVTDEARRDTPEGPERVWGYGYRTLEGHFEKGQIDFTIHKNLTTGAVQFRIHAVSQPGHIRNPFYWLGFKLFGRMLQRKFAHESQRRMCKLVAASLAGEPLPAQPLAAPAGSIDS
;
A
#
# COMPACT_ATOMS: atom_id res chain seq x y z
N MET A 1 -21.76 -3.12 -51.70
CA MET A 1 -20.92 -2.46 -50.69
C MET A 1 -21.66 -2.53 -49.37
N THR A 2 -21.43 -3.57 -48.59
CA THR A 2 -22.15 -3.82 -47.34
C THR A 2 -21.28 -3.32 -46.19
N ASN A 3 -21.80 -2.35 -45.45
CA ASN A 3 -21.13 -1.68 -44.36
C ASN A 3 -21.05 -2.63 -43.16
N GLN A 4 -19.86 -3.13 -42.84
CA GLN A 4 -19.63 -3.98 -41.67
C GLN A 4 -19.35 -3.07 -40.48
N VAL A 5 -20.39 -2.80 -39.70
CA VAL A 5 -20.24 -2.15 -38.39
C VAL A 5 -19.55 -3.16 -37.49
N ALA A 6 -18.30 -2.88 -37.14
CA ALA A 6 -17.54 -3.68 -36.19
C ALA A 6 -18.28 -3.70 -34.85
N ALA A 7 -18.59 -4.90 -34.36
CA ALA A 7 -19.22 -5.11 -33.08
C ALA A 7 -18.35 -4.55 -31.96
N ILE A 8 -18.93 -3.65 -31.15
CA ILE A 8 -18.35 -3.20 -29.89
C ILE A 8 -18.32 -4.41 -28.95
N PRO A 9 -17.16 -4.86 -28.44
CA PRO A 9 -17.13 -6.00 -27.53
C PRO A 9 -17.89 -5.65 -26.24
N ALA A 10 -18.78 -6.57 -25.86
CA ALA A 10 -19.69 -6.46 -24.74
C ALA A 10 -18.94 -6.46 -23.39
N SER A 11 -19.28 -5.47 -22.56
CA SER A 11 -19.24 -5.43 -21.09
C SER A 11 -17.99 -6.04 -20.43
N ALA A 12 -16.92 -5.24 -20.34
CA ALA A 12 -15.96 -5.42 -19.25
C ALA A 12 -16.73 -5.22 -17.93
N LYS A 13 -16.62 -6.18 -17.00
CA LYS A 13 -17.12 -5.99 -15.64
C LYS A 13 -16.55 -4.67 -15.10
N PRO A 14 -17.37 -3.85 -14.41
CA PRO A 14 -16.88 -2.61 -13.85
C PRO A 14 -15.68 -2.88 -12.92
N PRO A 15 -14.65 -2.01 -12.93
CA PRO A 15 -13.50 -2.13 -12.03
C PRO A 15 -13.95 -2.33 -10.58
N ALA A 16 -13.27 -3.20 -9.84
CA ALA A 16 -13.68 -3.60 -8.49
C ALA A 16 -13.72 -2.45 -7.47
N TRP A 17 -13.16 -1.27 -7.77
CA TRP A 17 -13.25 -0.10 -6.89
C TRP A 17 -14.58 0.63 -7.02
N GLU A 18 -15.31 0.48 -8.15
CA GLU A 18 -16.56 1.21 -8.39
C GLU A 18 -17.65 0.86 -7.38
N GLN A 19 -17.69 -0.40 -6.92
CA GLN A 19 -18.60 -0.83 -5.84
C GLN A 19 -18.33 -0.12 -4.50
N TYR A 20 -17.15 0.50 -4.34
CA TYR A 20 -16.75 1.24 -3.14
C TYR A 20 -16.78 2.77 -3.34
N ARG A 21 -17.30 3.26 -4.47
CA ARG A 21 -17.35 4.70 -4.81
C ARG A 21 -17.96 5.55 -3.70
N ALA A 22 -19.12 5.15 -3.16
CA ALA A 22 -19.78 5.88 -2.08
C ALA A 22 -18.91 5.96 -0.80
N ARG A 23 -18.13 4.91 -0.48
CA ARG A 23 -17.21 4.92 0.66
C ARG A 23 -15.99 5.82 0.40
N LEU A 24 -15.46 5.79 -0.82
CA LEU A 24 -14.37 6.68 -1.23
C LEU A 24 -14.79 8.15 -1.13
N GLU A 25 -16.00 8.49 -1.59
CA GLU A 25 -16.58 9.83 -1.47
C GLU A 25 -16.77 10.24 0.01
N ALA A 26 -17.30 9.34 0.85
CA ALA A 26 -17.42 9.62 2.28
C ALA A 26 -16.05 9.91 2.93
N TYR A 27 -15.01 9.15 2.59
CA TYR A 27 -13.65 9.38 3.09
C TYR A 27 -12.95 10.59 2.50
N ALA A 28 -13.43 11.14 1.38
CA ALA A 28 -12.90 12.39 0.84
C ALA A 28 -13.05 13.56 1.80
N HIS A 29 -14.09 13.53 2.63
CA HIS A 29 -14.37 14.55 3.62
C HIS A 29 -13.89 14.20 5.04
N ALA A 30 -13.38 12.99 5.26
CA ALA A 30 -12.90 12.55 6.57
C ALA A 30 -11.54 13.18 6.92
N ASN A 31 -11.35 13.57 8.18
CA ASN A 31 -10.05 14.07 8.62
C ASN A 31 -9.05 12.93 8.85
N VAL A 32 -7.76 13.26 8.84
CA VAL A 32 -6.72 12.41 9.42
C VAL A 32 -7.00 12.30 10.93
N ASN A 33 -6.92 11.10 11.48
CA ASN A 33 -7.37 10.83 12.85
C ASN A 33 -6.33 11.13 13.95
N TYR A 34 -5.25 11.84 13.60
CA TYR A 34 -4.19 12.30 14.49
C TYR A 34 -3.57 13.63 13.99
N ASP A 35 -2.81 14.31 14.86
CA ASP A 35 -2.25 15.63 14.59
C ASP A 35 -0.91 15.55 13.83
N THR A 36 -0.95 15.71 12.51
CA THR A 36 0.26 15.61 11.68
C THR A 36 1.31 16.68 11.98
N SER A 37 0.95 17.78 12.65
CA SER A 37 1.91 18.83 13.02
C SER A 37 2.88 18.41 14.14
N ARG A 38 2.52 17.36 14.89
CA ARG A 38 3.28 16.84 16.03
C ARG A 38 4.04 15.55 15.69
N GLN A 39 4.30 15.30 14.42
CA GLN A 39 4.89 14.04 13.97
C GLN A 39 6.26 13.74 14.60
N SER A 40 7.07 14.76 14.90
CA SER A 40 8.34 14.61 15.62
C SER A 40 8.20 14.11 17.06
N GLU A 41 7.01 14.24 17.65
CA GLU A 41 6.72 13.79 19.01
C GLU A 41 6.26 12.33 19.07
N TYR A 42 5.98 11.70 17.93
CA TYR A 42 5.43 10.34 17.86
C TYR A 42 6.53 9.30 17.95
N THR A 43 6.90 9.00 19.18
CA THR A 43 8.01 8.12 19.53
C THR A 43 7.56 6.98 20.43
N GLY A 44 8.42 5.97 20.59
CA GLY A 44 8.23 4.91 21.59
C GLY A 44 7.93 5.45 22.99
N ALA A 45 8.61 6.53 23.38
CA ALA A 45 8.45 7.16 24.70
C ALA A 45 7.08 7.82 24.89
N THR A 46 6.43 8.27 23.82
CA THR A 46 5.08 8.87 23.85
C THR A 46 3.97 7.86 23.56
N GLY A 47 4.28 6.56 23.62
CA GLY A 47 3.31 5.48 23.45
C GLY A 47 2.95 5.16 22.00
N TRP A 48 3.73 5.68 21.04
CA TRP A 48 3.64 5.29 19.64
C TRP A 48 4.50 4.08 19.36
N ARG A 49 4.07 3.25 18.42
CA ARG A 49 4.83 2.12 17.89
C ARG A 49 5.51 2.56 16.63
N ILE A 50 6.81 2.30 16.55
CA ILE A 50 7.63 2.51 15.37
C ILE A 50 8.06 1.12 14.90
N ASP A 51 7.78 0.81 13.65
CA ASP A 51 8.18 -0.44 13.02
C ASP A 51 8.87 -0.18 11.69
N ASP A 52 10.05 -0.77 11.52
CA ASP A 52 10.86 -0.69 10.32
C ASP A 52 11.10 -2.08 9.76
N TYR A 53 10.88 -2.24 8.45
CA TYR A 53 11.13 -3.49 7.74
C TYR A 53 11.86 -3.20 6.44
N VAL A 54 12.90 -3.99 6.14
CA VAL A 54 13.68 -3.89 4.90
C VAL A 54 13.80 -5.26 4.25
N THR A 55 13.69 -5.31 2.93
CA THR A 55 14.00 -6.50 2.13
C THR A 55 14.73 -6.11 0.86
N ASP A 56 15.72 -6.93 0.49
CA ASP A 56 16.45 -6.74 -0.76
C ASP A 56 15.61 -7.24 -1.95
N LEU A 57 15.69 -6.48 -3.04
CA LEU A 57 15.18 -6.84 -4.35
C LEU A 57 16.36 -7.24 -5.25
N PRO A 58 16.13 -7.88 -6.42
CA PRO A 58 17.22 -8.16 -7.35
C PRO A 58 18.02 -6.88 -7.64
N ALA A 59 19.33 -6.95 -7.51
CA ALA A 59 20.18 -5.78 -7.74
C ALA A 59 20.18 -5.37 -9.21
N GLU A 60 20.47 -4.09 -9.45
CA GLU A 60 20.70 -3.53 -10.79
C GLU A 60 22.20 -3.21 -10.96
N ALA A 61 22.59 -2.78 -12.16
CA ALA A 61 23.91 -2.18 -12.32
C ALA A 61 24.05 -0.87 -11.50
N PRO A 62 25.27 -0.55 -10.99
CA PRO A 62 25.57 0.76 -10.45
C PRO A 62 25.18 1.91 -11.39
N GLY A 63 24.75 3.03 -10.81
CA GLY A 63 24.24 4.19 -11.54
C GLY A 63 22.72 4.36 -11.44
N PRO A 64 22.12 5.20 -12.30
CA PRO A 64 20.68 5.47 -12.32
C PRO A 64 19.84 4.19 -12.48
N PRO A 65 18.57 4.17 -12.04
CA PRO A 65 17.67 3.04 -12.24
C PRO A 65 17.56 2.61 -13.70
N GLU A 66 17.56 1.31 -13.94
CA GLU A 66 17.30 0.74 -15.26
C GLU A 66 15.80 0.89 -15.60
N ALA A 67 15.48 1.22 -16.86
CA ALA A 67 14.10 1.49 -17.27
C ALA A 67 13.16 0.27 -17.09
N ALA A 68 13.70 -0.94 -17.18
CA ALA A 68 13.00 -2.20 -16.95
C ALA A 68 13.62 -3.00 -15.78
N GLY A 69 14.29 -2.31 -14.85
CA GLY A 69 14.95 -2.91 -13.69
C GLY A 69 14.02 -3.11 -12.48
N SER A 70 14.59 -3.67 -11.42
CA SER A 70 13.90 -3.91 -10.15
C SER A 70 13.25 -2.67 -9.55
N PHE A 71 13.90 -1.50 -9.66
CA PHE A 71 13.39 -0.24 -9.16
C PHE A 71 12.10 0.14 -9.88
N ALA A 72 12.10 0.12 -11.22
CA ALA A 72 10.92 0.41 -12.03
C ALA A 72 9.78 -0.60 -11.77
N ALA A 73 10.11 -1.89 -11.71
CA ALA A 73 9.15 -2.94 -11.40
C ALA A 73 8.52 -2.75 -10.01
N ALA A 74 9.31 -2.42 -9.00
CA ALA A 74 8.83 -2.19 -7.64
C ALA A 74 7.97 -0.92 -7.52
N GLN A 75 8.32 0.16 -8.24
CA GLN A 75 7.47 1.35 -8.34
C GLN A 75 6.08 0.97 -8.89
N ASP A 76 6.02 0.14 -9.92
CA ASP A 76 4.76 -0.32 -10.48
C ASP A 76 3.98 -1.20 -9.51
N VAL A 77 4.63 -2.07 -8.75
CA VAL A 77 4.00 -2.84 -7.66
C VAL A 77 3.44 -1.95 -6.55
N LEU A 78 4.09 -0.83 -6.25
CA LEU A 78 3.64 0.14 -5.25
C LEU A 78 2.48 1.02 -5.76
N ARG A 79 2.56 1.57 -6.98
CA ARG A 79 1.42 2.25 -7.66
C ARG A 79 0.21 1.34 -7.75
N ARG A 80 0.53 0.05 -8.00
CA ARG A 80 -0.15 -1.22 -7.73
C ARG A 80 -1.05 -1.33 -6.50
N TYR A 81 -0.49 -0.91 -5.38
CA TYR A 81 -0.83 -1.48 -4.08
C TYR A 81 -1.02 -3.01 -4.15
N ALA A 82 -0.15 -3.69 -4.90
CA ALA A 82 -0.27 -5.13 -5.20
C ALA A 82 0.58 -6.00 -4.27
N PHE A 83 1.52 -5.38 -3.54
CA PHE A 83 2.38 -6.02 -2.55
C PHE A 83 1.67 -6.51 -1.29
N PRO A 84 0.54 -5.93 -0.81
CA PRO A 84 -0.16 -6.49 0.34
C PRO A 84 -0.65 -7.91 0.05
N PRO A 85 -0.58 -8.82 1.03
CA PRO A 85 -1.23 -10.12 0.95
C PRO A 85 -2.77 -9.95 0.80
N PRO A 86 -3.38 -10.36 -0.33
CA PRO A 86 -4.80 -10.05 -0.63
C PRO A 86 -5.80 -10.81 0.24
N ASP A 87 -5.37 -11.89 0.90
CA ASP A 87 -6.11 -12.62 1.92
C ASP A 87 -6.13 -11.88 3.28
N LEU A 88 -5.31 -10.83 3.44
CA LEU A 88 -5.23 -10.04 4.66
C LEU A 88 -5.67 -8.59 4.43
N ILE A 89 -5.13 -7.91 3.40
CA ILE A 89 -5.45 -6.52 3.08
C ILE A 89 -5.61 -6.36 1.56
N THR A 90 -6.66 -5.65 1.15
CA THR A 90 -6.89 -5.24 -0.24
C THR A 90 -7.20 -3.76 -0.27
N GLY A 91 -6.51 -3.00 -1.12
CA GLY A 91 -6.80 -1.57 -1.33
C GLY A 91 -7.65 -1.34 -2.57
N TYR A 92 -8.72 -0.56 -2.41
CA TYR A 92 -9.58 -0.11 -3.50
C TYR A 92 -9.48 1.40 -3.63
N PHE A 93 -9.26 1.88 -4.85
CA PHE A 93 -9.14 3.30 -5.18
C PHE A 93 -9.38 3.52 -6.68
N ASP A 94 -9.69 4.76 -7.04
CA ASP A 94 -9.77 5.19 -8.43
C ASP A 94 -8.35 5.39 -9.00
N PRO A 95 -7.93 4.59 -10.01
CA PRO A 95 -6.61 4.73 -10.61
C PRO A 95 -6.46 6.02 -11.44
N GLY A 96 -7.56 6.65 -11.86
CA GLY A 96 -7.56 7.93 -12.57
C GLY A 96 -7.23 9.13 -11.67
N VAL A 97 -7.32 8.97 -10.35
CA VAL A 97 -6.89 9.99 -9.40
C VAL A 97 -5.37 9.92 -9.21
N PRO A 98 -4.65 11.07 -9.32
CA PRO A 98 -3.22 11.15 -9.03
C PRO A 98 -2.88 10.59 -7.65
N LEU A 99 -1.72 9.94 -7.54
CA LEU A 99 -1.32 9.20 -6.34
C LEU A 99 -1.36 10.07 -5.08
N GLU A 100 -0.88 11.31 -5.17
CA GLU A 100 -0.78 12.29 -4.09
C GLU A 100 -2.16 12.70 -3.53
N LYS A 101 -3.21 12.54 -4.34
CA LYS A 101 -4.59 12.91 -3.98
C LYS A 101 -5.46 11.70 -3.67
N ARG A 102 -4.87 10.50 -3.68
CA ARG A 102 -5.61 9.26 -3.65
C ARG A 102 -6.13 8.96 -2.25
N ILE A 103 -7.42 8.65 -2.20
CA ILE A 103 -8.07 8.05 -1.04
C ILE A 103 -8.29 6.58 -1.35
N MET A 104 -8.08 5.72 -0.37
CA MET A 104 -8.20 4.28 -0.52
C MET A 104 -9.15 3.73 0.55
N VAL A 105 -9.99 2.80 0.13
CA VAL A 105 -10.72 1.91 1.04
C VAL A 105 -9.86 0.65 1.21
N LEU A 106 -9.35 0.43 2.40
CA LEU A 106 -8.66 -0.81 2.76
C LEU A 106 -9.68 -1.79 3.31
N ARG A 107 -9.81 -2.95 2.66
CA ARG A 107 -10.48 -4.11 3.24
C ARG A 107 -9.44 -4.94 3.99
N ALA A 108 -9.53 -4.98 5.31
CA ALA A 108 -8.82 -5.93 6.13
C ALA A 108 -9.69 -7.18 6.35
N HIS A 109 -9.13 -8.35 6.10
CA HIS A 109 -9.80 -9.63 6.27
C HIS A 109 -9.16 -10.38 7.45
N PHE A 110 -9.99 -10.79 8.41
CA PHE A 110 -9.56 -11.55 9.57
C PHE A 110 -10.61 -12.60 9.94
N LEU A 111 -10.19 -13.87 9.92
CA LEU A 111 -11.07 -15.04 10.05
C LEU A 111 -12.23 -14.97 9.05
N VAL A 112 -13.46 -14.74 9.50
CA VAL A 112 -14.65 -14.63 8.65
C VAL A 112 -15.12 -13.18 8.46
N PHE A 113 -14.43 -12.22 9.08
CA PHE A 113 -14.85 -10.82 9.10
C PHE A 113 -14.07 -9.97 8.10
N ASN A 114 -14.78 -9.07 7.44
CA ASN A 114 -14.21 -8.01 6.61
C ASN A 114 -14.41 -6.67 7.31
N PHE A 115 -13.32 -5.96 7.53
CA PHE A 115 -13.33 -4.60 8.04
C PHE A 115 -12.89 -3.64 6.95
N TYR A 116 -13.50 -2.47 6.90
CA TYR A 116 -13.23 -1.48 5.87
C TYR A 116 -12.81 -0.18 6.52
N PHE A 117 -11.68 0.35 6.08
CA PHE A 117 -11.11 1.55 6.64
C PHE A 117 -10.66 2.52 5.54
N GLY A 118 -10.78 3.81 5.82
CA GLY A 118 -10.30 4.86 4.95
C GLY A 118 -8.84 5.19 5.26
N VAL A 119 -8.03 5.31 4.22
CA VAL A 119 -6.70 5.91 4.28
C VAL A 119 -6.55 6.95 3.17
N ARG A 120 -5.68 7.93 3.38
CA ARG A 120 -5.36 8.97 2.40
C ARG A 120 -3.86 9.00 2.18
N VAL A 121 -3.44 8.97 0.92
CA VAL A 121 -2.03 9.17 0.56
C VAL A 121 -1.61 10.57 1.01
N SER A 122 -0.51 10.66 1.74
CA SER A 122 -0.08 11.90 2.39
C SER A 122 1.20 12.48 1.81
N GLU A 123 2.13 11.64 1.40
CA GLU A 123 3.47 12.04 0.98
C GLU A 123 3.91 11.09 -0.13
N VAL A 124 4.22 11.65 -1.29
CA VAL A 124 4.84 10.90 -2.39
C VAL A 124 6.30 11.34 -2.45
N THR A 125 7.20 10.41 -2.23
CA THR A 125 8.64 10.63 -2.32
C THR A 125 9.07 10.32 -3.73
N ASP A 126 9.75 11.27 -4.37
CA ASP A 126 10.39 11.09 -5.67
C ASP A 126 11.71 11.87 -5.68
N GLU A 127 12.73 11.31 -5.05
CA GLU A 127 14.03 11.96 -4.88
C GLU A 127 15.06 11.33 -5.81
N ALA A 128 15.53 12.09 -6.79
CA ALA A 128 16.51 11.60 -7.78
C ALA A 128 17.82 11.17 -7.11
N ARG A 129 18.15 11.78 -5.97
CA ARG A 129 19.33 11.51 -5.17
C ARG A 129 19.13 11.96 -3.72
N ARG A 130 19.35 11.05 -2.78
CA ARG A 130 19.43 11.26 -1.33
C ARG A 130 20.79 10.78 -0.85
N ASP A 131 21.58 11.65 -0.25
CA ASP A 131 22.88 11.22 0.29
C ASP A 131 22.67 10.47 1.61
N THR A 132 23.26 9.27 1.72
CA THR A 132 23.22 8.43 2.92
C THR A 132 24.63 7.97 3.29
N PRO A 133 24.87 7.49 4.53
CA PRO A 133 26.18 6.93 4.90
C PRO A 133 26.65 5.76 4.04
N GLU A 134 25.73 5.04 3.41
CA GLU A 134 25.99 3.88 2.55
C GLU A 134 26.19 4.26 1.07
N GLY A 135 26.02 5.53 0.75
CA GLY A 135 26.12 6.08 -0.61
C GLY A 135 24.86 6.85 -1.03
N PRO A 136 24.90 7.53 -2.18
CA PRO A 136 23.74 8.22 -2.73
C PRO A 136 22.67 7.21 -3.17
N GLU A 137 21.42 7.45 -2.78
CA GLU A 137 20.27 6.62 -3.13
C GLU A 137 19.29 7.36 -4.04
N ARG A 138 18.73 6.67 -5.05
CA ARG A 138 17.47 7.08 -5.69
C ARG A 138 16.32 6.53 -4.84
N VAL A 139 15.39 7.40 -4.45
CA VAL A 139 14.26 7.01 -3.60
C VAL A 139 12.94 7.33 -4.30
N TRP A 140 12.02 6.36 -4.28
CA TRP A 140 10.64 6.59 -4.68
C TRP A 140 9.67 5.85 -3.76
N GLY A 141 8.55 6.44 -3.41
CA GLY A 141 7.57 5.78 -2.56
C GLY A 141 6.39 6.66 -2.22
N TYR A 142 5.52 6.15 -1.34
CA TYR A 142 4.50 6.98 -0.73
C TYR A 142 4.09 6.48 0.65
N GLY A 143 3.59 7.42 1.44
CA GLY A 143 2.90 7.17 2.69
C GLY A 143 1.40 7.31 2.57
N TYR A 144 0.66 6.60 3.41
CA TYR A 144 -0.74 6.95 3.69
C TYR A 144 -1.01 7.08 5.18
N ARG A 145 -2.00 7.91 5.49
CA ARG A 145 -2.47 8.19 6.85
C ARG A 145 -3.85 7.62 7.08
N THR A 146 -4.09 7.15 8.29
CA THR A 146 -5.40 6.64 8.72
C THR A 146 -6.42 7.78 8.88
N LEU A 147 -7.64 7.57 8.39
CA LEU A 147 -8.74 8.53 8.52
C LEU A 147 -9.62 8.25 9.74
N GLU A 148 -10.51 9.18 10.07
CA GLU A 148 -11.55 8.98 11.08
C GLU A 148 -12.32 7.66 10.85
N GLY A 149 -12.63 6.97 11.95
CA GLY A 149 -13.24 5.63 11.91
C GLY A 149 -12.25 4.47 11.77
N HIS A 150 -10.97 4.73 11.50
CA HIS A 150 -9.92 3.71 11.57
C HIS A 150 -9.64 3.30 13.03
N PHE A 151 -9.41 2.01 13.29
CA PHE A 151 -9.14 1.49 14.65
C PHE A 151 -7.77 1.87 15.21
N GLU A 152 -6.87 2.28 14.33
CA GLU A 152 -5.55 2.79 14.65
C GLU A 152 -5.37 4.20 14.10
N LYS A 153 -4.48 4.94 14.77
CA LYS A 153 -4.00 6.25 14.34
C LYS A 153 -2.57 6.10 13.88
N GLY A 154 -2.25 6.55 12.67
CA GLY A 154 -0.88 6.51 12.21
C GLY A 154 -0.67 6.69 10.72
N GLN A 155 0.59 6.51 10.36
CA GLN A 155 1.11 6.57 9.00
C GLN A 155 1.94 5.32 8.74
N ILE A 156 1.90 4.86 7.49
CA ILE A 156 2.81 3.85 6.99
C ILE A 156 3.32 4.27 5.62
N ASP A 157 4.64 4.19 5.47
CA ASP A 157 5.40 4.60 4.30
C ASP A 157 5.99 3.37 3.62
N PHE A 158 5.89 3.34 2.30
CA PHE A 158 6.40 2.29 1.45
C PHE A 158 7.36 2.91 0.43
N THR A 159 8.65 2.60 0.53
CA THR A 159 9.68 3.22 -0.30
C THR A 159 10.58 2.19 -0.95
N ILE A 160 11.00 2.49 -2.19
CA ILE A 160 12.03 1.79 -2.94
C ILE A 160 13.28 2.64 -2.92
N HIS A 161 14.40 2.03 -2.55
CA HIS A 161 15.70 2.66 -2.46
C HIS A 161 16.64 1.94 -3.43
N LYS A 162 17.26 2.65 -4.37
CA LYS A 162 18.38 2.15 -5.17
C LYS A 162 19.65 2.87 -4.75
N ASN A 163 20.62 2.15 -4.21
CA ASN A 163 21.96 2.68 -4.00
C ASN A 163 22.66 2.87 -5.36
N LEU A 164 23.00 4.10 -5.70
CA LEU A 164 23.54 4.46 -7.01
C LEU A 164 25.01 4.05 -7.17
N THR A 165 25.71 3.76 -6.07
CA THR A 165 27.11 3.31 -6.10
C THR A 165 27.21 1.79 -6.24
N THR A 166 26.37 1.05 -5.52
CA THR A 166 26.46 -0.43 -5.48
C THR A 166 25.46 -1.12 -6.40
N GLY A 167 24.38 -0.44 -6.80
CA GLY A 167 23.28 -1.05 -7.55
C GLY A 167 22.29 -1.84 -6.68
N ALA A 168 22.49 -1.89 -5.35
CA ALA A 168 21.57 -2.54 -4.43
C ALA A 168 20.19 -1.86 -4.47
N VAL A 169 19.13 -2.66 -4.56
CA VAL A 169 17.74 -2.18 -4.55
C VAL A 169 17.00 -2.78 -3.35
N GLN A 170 16.31 -1.94 -2.59
CA GLN A 170 15.61 -2.33 -1.37
C GLN A 170 14.19 -1.82 -1.35
N PHE A 171 13.28 -2.63 -0.82
CA PHE A 171 11.95 -2.20 -0.41
C PHE A 171 11.94 -2.00 1.11
N ARG A 172 11.52 -0.81 1.54
CA ARG A 172 11.45 -0.42 2.95
C ARG A 172 10.01 -0.07 3.34
N ILE A 173 9.64 -0.47 4.55
CA ILE A 173 8.38 -0.14 5.21
C ILE A 173 8.73 0.58 6.50
N HIS A 174 8.19 1.77 6.68
CA HIS A 174 8.26 2.51 7.94
C HIS A 174 6.84 2.78 8.44
N ALA A 175 6.53 2.40 9.67
CA ALA A 175 5.19 2.60 10.23
C ALA A 175 5.27 3.27 11.60
N VAL A 176 4.48 4.33 11.78
CA VAL A 176 4.27 5.01 13.05
C VAL A 176 2.80 4.91 13.42
N SER A 177 2.48 4.16 14.47
CA SER A 177 1.10 3.85 14.82
C SER A 177 0.81 3.88 16.32
N GLN A 178 -0.42 4.21 16.68
CA GLN A 178 -0.95 4.13 18.03
C GLN A 178 -2.36 3.54 17.98
N PRO A 179 -2.73 2.67 18.95
CA PRO A 179 -4.10 2.20 19.06
C PRO A 179 -5.09 3.36 19.16
N GLY A 180 -6.11 3.36 18.29
CA GLY A 180 -7.21 4.31 18.35
C GLY A 180 -8.25 3.91 19.39
N HIS A 181 -9.29 4.73 19.52
CA HIS A 181 -10.42 4.41 20.39
C HIS A 181 -11.41 3.49 19.65
N ILE A 182 -11.36 2.19 19.94
CA ILE A 182 -12.28 1.21 19.36
C ILE A 182 -13.56 1.16 20.20
N ARG A 183 -14.66 1.72 19.67
CA ARG A 183 -15.94 1.85 20.40
C ARG A 183 -16.62 0.51 20.69
N ASN A 184 -16.42 -0.50 19.84
CA ASN A 184 -17.00 -1.83 20.03
C ASN A 184 -16.06 -2.69 20.90
N PRO A 185 -16.48 -3.12 22.11
CA PRO A 185 -15.63 -3.86 23.03
C PRO A 185 -15.17 -5.22 22.50
N PHE A 186 -15.94 -5.88 21.65
CA PHE A 186 -15.55 -7.15 21.02
C PHE A 186 -14.43 -6.96 19.99
N TYR A 187 -14.54 -5.93 19.15
CA TYR A 187 -13.48 -5.58 18.20
C TYR A 187 -12.24 -5.05 18.90
N TRP A 188 -12.42 -4.28 19.98
CA TRP A 188 -11.30 -3.83 20.80
C TRP A 188 -10.52 -5.01 21.37
N LEU A 189 -11.22 -6.02 21.92
CA LEU A 189 -10.58 -7.21 22.48
C LEU A 189 -9.88 -8.03 21.39
N GLY A 190 -10.52 -8.26 20.25
CA GLY A 190 -9.92 -8.96 19.11
C GLY A 190 -8.68 -8.24 18.56
N PHE A 191 -8.76 -6.92 18.37
CA PHE A 191 -7.64 -6.13 17.86
C PHE A 191 -6.50 -6.02 18.90
N LYS A 192 -6.82 -5.96 20.19
CA LYS A 192 -5.82 -5.99 21.27
C LYS A 192 -5.06 -7.32 21.32
N LEU A 193 -5.75 -8.44 21.08
CA LEU A 193 -5.15 -9.78 21.12
C LEU A 193 -4.37 -10.13 19.84
N PHE A 194 -4.90 -9.77 18.66
CA PHE A 194 -4.37 -10.21 17.37
C PHE A 194 -3.76 -9.11 16.51
N GLY A 195 -4.04 -7.84 16.78
CA GLY A 195 -3.63 -6.71 15.93
C GLY A 195 -2.13 -6.65 15.71
N ARG A 196 -1.33 -6.87 16.75
CA ARG A 196 0.15 -6.87 16.63
C ARG A 196 0.66 -8.02 15.77
N MET A 197 0.08 -9.21 15.92
CA MET A 197 0.44 -10.35 15.09
C MET A 197 0.09 -10.09 13.62
N LEU A 198 -1.08 -9.49 13.36
CA LEU A 198 -1.54 -9.16 12.02
C LEU A 198 -0.70 -8.06 11.37
N GLN A 199 -0.27 -7.03 12.12
CA GLN A 199 0.66 -6.00 11.64
C GLN A 199 1.99 -6.59 11.19
N ARG A 200 2.60 -7.43 12.02
CA ARG A 200 3.87 -8.09 11.69
C ARG A 200 3.72 -9.05 10.51
N LYS A 201 2.61 -9.80 10.48
CA LYS A 201 2.27 -10.67 9.34
C LYS A 201 2.12 -9.85 8.06
N PHE A 202 1.38 -8.73 8.12
CA PHE A 202 1.22 -7.82 7.00
C PHE A 202 2.56 -7.35 6.46
N ALA A 203 3.48 -6.88 7.32
CA ALA A 203 4.78 -6.39 6.89
C ALA A 203 5.63 -7.49 6.23
N HIS A 204 5.79 -8.64 6.87
CA HIS A 204 6.60 -9.73 6.32
C HIS A 204 6.03 -10.30 5.02
N GLU A 205 4.72 -10.53 4.95
CA GLU A 205 4.09 -11.04 3.73
C GLU A 205 4.11 -9.99 2.60
N SER A 206 4.00 -8.70 2.95
CA SER A 206 4.18 -7.59 2.00
C SER A 206 5.58 -7.60 1.38
N GLN A 207 6.62 -7.81 2.19
CA GLN A 207 8.00 -7.94 1.71
C GLN A 207 8.17 -9.14 0.78
N ARG A 208 7.73 -10.33 1.21
CA ARG A 208 7.81 -11.55 0.41
C ARG A 208 7.10 -11.40 -0.94
N ARG A 209 5.90 -10.81 -0.91
CA ARG A 209 5.10 -10.59 -2.11
C ARG A 209 5.71 -9.52 -3.02
N MET A 210 6.32 -8.47 -2.47
CA MET A 210 7.11 -7.51 -3.26
C MET A 210 8.23 -8.23 -4.01
N CYS A 211 9.08 -9.01 -3.32
CA CYS A 211 10.16 -9.76 -3.96
C CYS A 211 9.64 -10.66 -5.08
N LYS A 212 8.55 -11.41 -4.82
CA LYS A 212 7.92 -12.28 -5.82
C LYS A 212 7.44 -11.52 -7.06
N LEU A 213 6.73 -10.41 -6.86
CA LEU A 213 6.15 -9.63 -7.95
C LEU A 213 7.22 -8.92 -8.78
N VAL A 214 8.28 -8.42 -8.15
CA VAL A 214 9.42 -7.83 -8.84
C VAL A 214 10.13 -8.90 -9.68
N ALA A 215 10.46 -10.06 -9.09
CA ALA A 215 11.09 -11.16 -9.82
C ALA A 215 10.25 -11.62 -11.03
N ALA A 216 8.92 -11.75 -10.85
CA ALA A 216 8.00 -12.10 -11.92
C ALA A 216 7.99 -11.04 -13.04
N SER A 217 7.94 -9.75 -12.68
CA SER A 217 7.98 -8.65 -13.64
C SER A 217 9.28 -8.65 -14.45
N LEU A 218 10.43 -8.93 -13.82
CA LEU A 218 11.73 -9.05 -14.50
C LEU A 218 11.79 -10.26 -15.44
N ALA A 219 11.04 -11.32 -15.13
CA ALA A 219 10.86 -12.46 -16.02
C ALA A 219 9.85 -12.20 -17.16
N GLY A 220 9.28 -10.98 -17.25
CA GLY A 220 8.30 -10.60 -18.26
C GLY A 220 6.86 -11.03 -17.94
N GLU A 221 6.59 -11.50 -16.72
CA GLU A 221 5.23 -11.86 -16.32
C GLU A 221 4.40 -10.60 -16.00
N PRO A 222 3.12 -10.57 -16.39
CA PRO A 222 2.27 -9.43 -16.10
C PRO A 222 2.00 -9.34 -14.58
N LEU A 223 2.21 -8.14 -14.03
CA LEU A 223 1.76 -7.83 -12.67
C LEU A 223 0.22 -7.95 -12.56
N PRO A 224 -0.31 -8.32 -11.38
CA PRO A 224 -1.75 -8.43 -11.17
C PRO A 224 -2.50 -7.15 -11.54
N ALA A 225 -3.69 -7.31 -12.13
CA ALA A 225 -4.58 -6.20 -12.44
C ALA A 225 -5.10 -5.53 -11.16
N GLN A 226 -5.35 -4.22 -11.24
CA GLN A 226 -5.94 -3.43 -10.16
C GLN A 226 -7.46 -3.23 -10.33
N PRO A 227 -8.20 -3.15 -9.20
CA PRO A 227 -7.82 -3.70 -7.90
C PRO A 227 -7.78 -5.23 -7.98
N LEU A 228 -6.92 -5.88 -7.19
CA LEU A 228 -7.01 -7.31 -6.98
C LEU A 228 -8.44 -7.63 -6.53
N ALA A 229 -9.16 -8.46 -7.29
CA ALA A 229 -10.48 -8.91 -6.89
C ALA A 229 -10.39 -9.50 -5.48
N ALA A 230 -11.39 -9.24 -4.63
CA ALA A 230 -11.53 -10.01 -3.41
C ALA A 230 -11.47 -11.50 -3.79
N PRO A 231 -10.68 -12.34 -3.08
CA PRO A 231 -10.69 -13.77 -3.33
C PRO A 231 -12.13 -14.26 -3.26
N ALA A 232 -12.52 -15.11 -4.21
CA ALA A 232 -13.89 -15.63 -4.31
C ALA A 232 -14.24 -16.35 -3.01
N GLY A 233 -15.01 -15.66 -2.16
CA GLY A 233 -15.36 -16.04 -0.82
C GLY A 233 -16.46 -15.08 -0.33
N SER A 234 -17.66 -15.31 -0.85
CA SER A 234 -18.96 -14.91 -0.28
C SER A 234 -18.92 -14.90 1.25
N ILE A 235 -19.49 -13.94 1.99
CA ILE A 235 -20.91 -13.55 2.03
C ILE A 235 -20.97 -12.08 2.51
N ASP A 236 -21.74 -11.21 1.84
CA ASP A 236 -22.15 -9.91 2.41
C ASP A 236 -23.09 -10.18 3.59
N SER A 237 -22.79 -9.61 4.75
CA SER A 237 -23.72 -9.48 5.88
C SER A 237 -23.58 -8.10 6.49
#